data_AF-A0A0Q6UK52-F1
#
_entry.id   AF-A0A0Q6UK52-F1
#
_cell.length_a   1.000
_cell.length_b   1.000
_cell.length_c   1.000
_cell.angle_alpha   90.00
_cell.angle_beta   90.00
_cell.angle_gamma   90.00
#
_symmetry.space_group_name_H-M   'P 1'
#
loop_
_entity.id
_entity.type
_entity.pdbx_description
1 polymer ?
#
loop_
_entity_poly.entity_id
_entity_poly.type
_entity_poly.pdbx_seq_one_letter_code
_entity_poly.pdbx_strand_id
1 'polypeptide(L)'
;MTPNTTTADPLRKAASGIAGLDEITFGGLPAGRPTLIAGAAGCGKTLFALTFLVKGATAYDEPGVFMSFEERADDLIDNVSSLGYDLPGLIADKKLVIDYVRVERSEIEQSGEYDLEGLFVRLGHAIDKIGAKRVVLDTLEALFSGLGDGPVLRSELRRLFQWLKDRGVTAVITAERGPEGQLTRHGLEEYVSDCVIALDNRVDEQITTRRLRVMKYRGSAHGTNEYPFLIDKGGISVLPVTSAGLSHSISDEVVSSGVAGIDAMLGVGGFYRGSSVLLSGPSGTGKTTFGSHFVNAACLAGNRAIYFSFEESPEQIVRNMRSVGLNLDSHVTAGLLRFESSRPSLFGLEMHLVLMIRQIDQFDPAVVVIDPISAFRGSESEIHATLLRLVDYLKVKGITVVFNNLVNGDQDDRNEQSLSSLMDVWVGLHDLEANGERNRGLFVLKARGMSHSNQIREYRLGSDGVTLIEPYIGPHGVLTGSARIVQEAQEEAATLERRDEVNRRKREFTEKKSAAERQIAETREALQREEAELLALETVDERKEQILTASRSAAATRRGATA
;
A
#
# COMPACT_ATOMS: atom_id res chain seq x y z
N MET A 1 17.01 -19.09 47.50
CA MET A 1 16.72 -20.24 46.62
C MET A 1 16.02 -19.70 45.39
N THR A 2 16.79 -19.42 44.34
CA THR A 2 16.26 -19.10 43.01
C THR A 2 15.74 -20.41 42.39
N PRO A 3 14.50 -20.45 41.88
CA PRO A 3 14.00 -21.64 41.23
C PRO A 3 14.78 -21.82 39.93
N ASN A 4 15.52 -22.92 39.86
CA ASN A 4 16.20 -23.38 38.66
C ASN A 4 15.11 -23.89 37.71
N THR A 5 14.52 -22.99 36.92
CA THR A 5 13.70 -23.38 35.77
C THR A 5 14.65 -24.03 34.76
N THR A 6 14.76 -25.36 34.83
CA THR A 6 15.16 -26.18 33.70
C THR A 6 14.21 -25.85 32.55
N THR A 7 14.61 -24.94 31.67
CA THR A 7 13.99 -24.73 30.38
C THR A 7 14.14 -26.04 29.62
N ALA A 8 13.07 -26.83 29.58
CA ALA A 8 13.01 -27.99 28.69
C ALA A 8 13.38 -27.52 27.28
N ASP A 9 14.28 -28.24 26.61
CA ASP A 9 14.67 -27.89 25.25
C ASP A 9 13.40 -27.77 24.39
N PRO A 10 13.23 -26.65 23.67
CA PRO A 10 12.06 -26.46 22.83
C PRO A 10 11.97 -27.59 21.82
N LEU A 11 10.75 -28.07 21.57
CA LEU A 11 10.51 -29.17 20.64
C LEU A 11 11.15 -28.83 19.28
N ARG A 12 12.06 -29.69 18.81
CA ARG A 12 12.72 -29.53 17.52
C ARG A 12 11.69 -29.52 16.39
N LYS A 13 11.86 -28.60 15.44
CA LYS A 13 10.99 -28.45 14.27
C LYS A 13 11.79 -28.62 12.99
N ALA A 14 11.19 -29.26 12.00
CA ALA A 14 11.70 -29.40 10.66
C ALA A 14 10.98 -28.39 9.77
N ALA A 15 11.73 -27.47 9.17
CA ALA A 15 11.18 -26.47 8.26
C ALA A 15 10.50 -27.18 7.08
N SER A 16 9.23 -26.86 6.83
CA SER A 16 8.48 -27.48 5.74
C SER A 16 8.98 -27.00 4.38
N GLY A 17 9.46 -25.75 4.30
CA GLY A 17 9.76 -25.07 3.04
C GLY A 17 8.52 -24.63 2.26
N ILE A 18 7.33 -24.80 2.85
CA ILE A 18 6.07 -24.25 2.36
C ILE A 18 6.00 -22.80 2.85
N ALA A 19 5.92 -21.85 1.92
CA ALA A 19 5.85 -20.43 2.23
C ALA A 19 4.69 -20.14 3.21
N GLY A 20 4.98 -19.36 4.26
CA GLY A 20 4.05 -18.99 5.33
C GLY A 20 3.64 -20.08 6.32
N LEU A 21 3.74 -21.38 5.98
CA LEU A 21 3.41 -22.45 6.92
C LEU A 21 4.38 -22.49 8.11
N ASP A 22 5.68 -22.29 7.83
CA ASP A 22 6.71 -22.28 8.87
C ASP A 22 6.51 -21.09 9.83
N GLU A 23 5.97 -19.98 9.36
CA GLU A 23 5.60 -18.83 10.20
C GLU A 23 4.39 -19.16 11.08
N ILE A 24 3.35 -19.79 10.53
CA ILE A 24 2.14 -20.22 11.28
C ILE A 24 2.47 -21.27 12.34
N THR A 25 3.41 -22.16 12.04
CA THR A 25 3.84 -23.22 12.95
C THR A 25 4.99 -22.81 13.85
N PHE A 26 5.47 -21.57 13.76
CA PHE A 26 6.63 -21.03 14.49
C PHE A 26 7.89 -21.89 14.35
N GLY A 27 8.25 -22.27 13.12
CA GLY A 27 9.48 -22.99 12.78
C GLY A 27 9.31 -24.30 12.02
N GLY A 28 8.08 -24.68 11.62
CA GLY A 28 7.81 -25.86 10.80
C GLY A 28 7.13 -27.02 11.54
N LEU A 29 7.20 -28.21 10.94
CA LEU A 29 6.56 -29.43 11.44
C LEU A 29 7.37 -30.07 12.58
N PRO A 30 6.75 -30.85 13.49
CA PRO A 30 7.48 -31.45 14.61
C PRO A 30 8.51 -32.47 14.09
N ALA A 31 9.80 -32.20 14.31
CA ALA A 31 10.88 -33.01 13.78
C ALA A 31 10.84 -34.43 14.37
N GLY A 32 10.98 -35.45 13.51
CA GLY A 32 10.95 -36.85 13.93
C GLY A 32 9.58 -37.34 14.41
N ARG A 33 8.50 -36.63 14.06
CA ARG A 33 7.13 -36.95 14.51
C ARG A 33 6.11 -36.89 13.36
N PRO A 34 4.98 -37.59 13.49
CA PRO A 34 3.91 -37.59 12.50
C PRO A 34 3.04 -36.33 12.57
N THR A 35 2.78 -35.76 11.39
CA THR A 35 1.83 -34.69 11.14
C THR A 35 0.72 -35.21 10.24
N LEU A 36 -0.53 -35.07 10.68
CA LEU A 36 -1.71 -35.45 9.91
C LEU A 36 -2.24 -34.26 9.12
N ILE A 37 -2.48 -34.47 7.82
CA ILE A 37 -3.09 -33.51 6.90
C ILE A 37 -4.47 -34.04 6.51
N ALA A 38 -5.51 -33.48 7.11
CA ALA A 38 -6.89 -33.92 6.91
C ALA A 38 -7.64 -32.95 5.98
N GLY A 39 -8.47 -33.46 5.08
CA GLY A 39 -9.28 -32.62 4.19
C GLY A 39 -10.13 -33.41 3.20
N ALA A 40 -11.13 -32.76 2.61
CA ALA A 40 -11.97 -33.37 1.59
C ALA A 40 -11.17 -33.66 0.30
N ALA A 41 -11.78 -34.40 -0.64
CA ALA A 41 -11.22 -34.59 -1.97
C ALA A 41 -10.96 -33.22 -2.65
N GLY A 42 -9.85 -33.10 -3.38
CA GLY A 42 -9.49 -31.86 -4.09
C GLY A 42 -9.01 -30.69 -3.21
N CYS A 43 -8.83 -30.89 -1.90
CA CYS A 43 -8.30 -29.85 -1.00
C CYS A 43 -6.77 -29.69 -1.05
N GLY A 44 -6.04 -30.49 -1.84
CA GLY A 44 -4.59 -30.35 -2.01
C GLY A 44 -3.70 -31.14 -1.03
N LYS A 45 -4.22 -32.21 -0.42
CA LYS A 45 -3.48 -33.06 0.55
C LYS A 45 -2.20 -33.67 -0.04
N THR A 46 -2.33 -34.40 -1.15
CA THR A 46 -1.22 -35.00 -1.90
C THR A 46 -0.18 -33.96 -2.31
N LEU A 47 -0.65 -32.81 -2.80
CA LEU A 47 0.22 -31.72 -3.20
C LEU A 47 0.99 -31.10 -2.01
N PHE A 48 0.35 -30.98 -0.84
CA PHE A 48 1.02 -30.54 0.38
C PHE A 48 2.15 -31.50 0.72
N ALA A 49 1.86 -32.79 0.68
CA ALA A 49 2.79 -33.84 1.03
C ALA A 49 3.98 -33.91 0.05
N LEU A 50 3.72 -33.83 -1.26
CA LEU A 50 4.78 -33.74 -2.28
C LEU A 50 5.62 -32.47 -2.12
N THR A 51 5.00 -31.32 -1.90
CA THR A 51 5.71 -30.06 -1.68
C THR A 51 6.65 -30.16 -0.48
N PHE A 52 6.20 -30.78 0.62
CA PHE A 52 7.04 -31.01 1.80
C PHE A 52 8.29 -31.85 1.51
N LEU A 53 8.17 -32.91 0.68
CA LEU A 53 9.33 -33.72 0.28
C LEU A 53 10.25 -32.99 -0.70
N VAL A 54 9.68 -32.39 -1.75
CA VAL A 54 10.45 -31.66 -2.77
C VAL A 54 11.24 -30.53 -2.15
N LYS A 55 10.63 -29.71 -1.28
CA LYS A 55 11.32 -28.63 -0.57
C LYS A 55 12.35 -29.16 0.43
N GLY A 56 12.09 -30.30 1.05
CA GLY A 56 13.09 -31.01 1.85
C GLY A 56 14.35 -31.36 1.07
N ALA A 57 14.17 -32.02 -0.07
CA ALA A 57 15.28 -32.47 -0.91
C ALA A 57 16.04 -31.31 -1.57
N THR A 58 15.33 -30.24 -1.98
CA THR A 58 15.91 -29.14 -2.76
C THR A 58 16.47 -28.00 -1.90
N ALA A 59 15.81 -27.64 -0.79
CA ALA A 59 16.21 -26.51 0.04
C ALA A 59 17.02 -26.92 1.28
N TYR A 60 16.84 -28.14 1.77
CA TYR A 60 17.45 -28.59 3.03
C TYR A 60 18.34 -29.84 2.89
N ASP A 61 18.47 -30.37 1.67
CA ASP A 61 19.20 -31.61 1.38
C ASP A 61 18.75 -32.79 2.27
N GLU A 62 17.44 -32.85 2.53
CA GLU A 62 16.80 -33.89 3.33
C GLU A 62 16.04 -34.87 2.43
N PRO A 63 16.57 -36.08 2.17
CA PRO A 63 15.93 -37.05 1.29
C PRO A 63 14.58 -37.53 1.83
N GLY A 64 13.67 -37.84 0.92
CA GLY A 64 12.27 -38.15 1.20
C GLY A 64 11.81 -39.49 0.66
N VAL A 65 10.93 -40.18 1.39
CA VAL A 65 10.14 -41.32 0.87
C VAL A 65 8.70 -40.90 0.74
N PHE A 66 8.11 -41.10 -0.44
CA PHE A 66 6.68 -40.98 -0.69
C PHE A 66 6.10 -42.38 -0.85
N MET A 67 5.25 -42.79 0.08
CA MET A 67 4.53 -44.05 0.00
C MET A 67 3.09 -43.78 -0.41
N SER A 68 2.76 -44.16 -1.63
CA SER A 68 1.45 -43.98 -2.22
C SER A 68 0.63 -45.26 -2.13
N PHE A 69 -0.63 -45.17 -1.73
CA PHE A 69 -1.57 -46.30 -1.71
C PHE A 69 -2.64 -46.24 -2.81
N GLU A 70 -2.81 -45.08 -3.43
CA GLU A 70 -3.85 -44.85 -4.44
C GLU A 70 -3.28 -44.54 -5.82
N GLU A 71 -2.29 -43.64 -5.91
CA GLU A 71 -1.74 -43.14 -7.18
C GLU A 71 -0.37 -43.77 -7.50
N ARG A 72 -0.11 -44.12 -8.76
CA ARG A 72 1.18 -44.69 -9.17
C ARG A 72 2.23 -43.58 -9.32
N ALA A 73 3.51 -43.95 -9.31
CA ALA A 73 4.60 -42.99 -9.43
C ALA A 73 4.52 -42.16 -10.73
N ASP A 74 4.18 -42.79 -11.86
CA ASP A 74 4.06 -42.11 -13.15
C ASP A 74 2.94 -41.05 -13.14
N ASP A 75 1.78 -41.38 -12.54
CA ASP A 75 0.64 -40.45 -12.40
C ASP A 75 1.02 -39.23 -11.54
N LEU A 76 1.73 -39.47 -10.42
CA LEU A 76 2.20 -38.41 -9.54
C LEU A 76 3.20 -37.48 -10.25
N ILE A 77 4.11 -38.03 -11.06
CA ILE A 77 5.07 -37.27 -11.86
C ILE A 77 4.33 -36.37 -12.85
N ASP A 78 3.37 -36.92 -13.60
CA ASP A 78 2.58 -36.17 -14.57
C ASP A 78 1.79 -35.04 -13.90
N ASN A 79 1.15 -35.33 -12.75
CA ASN A 79 0.34 -34.38 -12.00
C ASN A 79 1.13 -33.15 -11.53
N VAL A 80 2.39 -33.32 -11.09
CA VAL A 80 3.19 -32.21 -10.56
C VAL A 80 4.17 -31.59 -11.55
N SER A 81 4.32 -32.17 -12.74
CA SER A 81 5.14 -31.59 -13.83
C SER A 81 4.73 -30.15 -14.16
N SER A 82 3.41 -29.90 -14.20
CA SER A 82 2.80 -28.57 -14.43
C SER A 82 3.09 -27.56 -13.32
N LEU A 83 3.49 -28.04 -12.14
CA LEU A 83 3.83 -27.25 -10.95
C LEU A 83 5.34 -27.06 -10.79
N GLY A 84 6.12 -27.35 -11.85
CA GLY A 84 7.56 -27.10 -11.88
C GLY A 84 8.40 -28.03 -10.99
N TYR A 85 7.84 -29.16 -10.54
CA TYR A 85 8.57 -30.13 -9.74
C TYR A 85 9.22 -31.20 -10.62
N ASP A 86 10.54 -31.28 -10.58
CA ASP A 86 11.33 -32.32 -11.24
C ASP A 86 11.47 -33.57 -10.34
N LEU A 87 10.38 -34.32 -10.20
CA LEU A 87 10.42 -35.59 -9.47
C LEU A 87 11.38 -36.61 -10.12
N PRO A 88 11.42 -36.77 -11.46
CA PRO A 88 12.36 -37.70 -12.10
C PRO A 88 13.82 -37.41 -11.76
N GLY A 89 14.24 -36.14 -11.78
CA GLY A 89 15.58 -35.72 -11.38
C GLY A 89 15.87 -36.06 -9.91
N LEU A 90 14.94 -35.76 -9.00
CA LEU A 90 15.10 -36.08 -7.57
C LEU A 90 15.20 -37.58 -7.29
N ILE A 91 14.49 -38.41 -8.06
CA ILE A 91 14.58 -39.87 -7.97
C ILE A 91 15.92 -40.37 -8.50
N ALA A 92 16.38 -39.86 -9.65
CA ALA A 92 17.68 -40.19 -10.22
C ALA A 92 18.85 -39.84 -9.28
N ASP A 93 18.74 -38.69 -8.62
CA ASP A 93 19.72 -38.20 -7.63
C ASP A 93 19.62 -38.90 -6.27
N LYS A 94 18.72 -39.89 -6.13
CA LYS A 94 18.45 -40.62 -4.87
C LYS A 94 18.02 -39.72 -3.72
N LYS A 95 17.45 -38.55 -4.01
CA LYS A 95 16.86 -37.65 -3.01
C LYS A 95 15.40 -37.97 -2.72
N LEU A 96 14.72 -38.68 -3.63
CA LEU A 96 13.33 -39.07 -3.48
C LEU A 96 13.14 -40.53 -3.87
N VAL A 97 12.33 -41.26 -3.11
CA VAL A 97 11.79 -42.57 -3.50
C VAL A 97 10.28 -42.48 -3.49
N ILE A 98 9.64 -42.84 -4.60
CA ILE A 98 8.19 -43.01 -4.67
C ILE A 98 7.90 -44.49 -4.75
N ASP A 99 7.12 -45.00 -3.80
CA ASP A 99 6.79 -46.41 -3.70
C ASP A 99 5.28 -46.61 -3.65
N TYR A 100 4.74 -47.33 -4.63
CA TYR A 100 3.31 -47.58 -4.76
C TYR A 100 2.92 -48.93 -4.16
N VAL A 101 2.04 -48.90 -3.16
CA VAL A 101 1.53 -50.08 -2.45
C VAL A 101 0.08 -50.31 -2.85
N ARG A 102 -0.15 -51.31 -3.69
CA ARG A 102 -1.49 -51.73 -4.07
C ARG A 102 -2.13 -52.51 -2.92
N VAL A 103 -3.26 -52.03 -2.40
CA VAL A 103 -4.04 -52.69 -1.34
C VAL A 103 -5.40 -53.08 -1.93
N GLU A 104 -5.52 -54.29 -2.49
CA GLU A 104 -6.77 -54.79 -3.07
C GLU A 104 -7.42 -55.87 -2.20
N ARG A 105 -8.71 -55.67 -1.86
CA ARG A 105 -9.51 -56.66 -1.13
C ARG A 105 -9.57 -58.04 -1.81
N SER A 106 -9.45 -58.09 -3.14
CA SER A 106 -9.47 -59.33 -3.93
C SER A 106 -8.15 -60.09 -3.95
N GLU A 107 -7.03 -59.43 -3.65
CA GLU A 107 -5.69 -60.05 -3.62
C GLU A 107 -5.24 -60.39 -2.18
N ILE A 108 -6.02 -60.01 -1.16
CA ILE A 108 -5.79 -60.39 0.23
C ILE A 108 -6.35 -61.80 0.44
N GLU A 109 -5.53 -62.83 0.22
CA GLU A 109 -5.79 -64.15 0.78
C GLU A 109 -5.82 -64.02 2.30
N GLN A 110 -7.00 -64.16 2.91
CA GLN A 110 -7.18 -64.13 4.35
C GLN A 110 -6.48 -65.35 4.99
N SER A 111 -5.19 -65.21 5.29
CA SER A 111 -4.46 -66.08 6.20
C SER A 111 -4.01 -65.23 7.40
N GLY A 112 -4.91 -65.09 8.38
CA GLY A 112 -4.65 -64.36 9.62
C GLY A 112 -5.29 -62.96 9.71
N GLU A 113 -5.02 -62.27 10.82
CA GLU A 113 -5.39 -60.87 11.03
C GLU A 113 -4.51 -59.96 10.15
N TYR A 114 -5.08 -58.94 9.51
CA TYR A 114 -4.32 -57.98 8.71
C TYR A 114 -3.41 -57.14 9.63
N ASP A 115 -2.09 -57.19 9.41
CA ASP A 115 -1.05 -56.46 10.15
C ASP A 115 -0.24 -55.56 9.18
N LEU A 116 0.22 -54.41 9.66
CA LEU A 116 1.13 -53.49 8.97
C LEU A 116 2.61 -53.95 8.94
N GLU A 117 2.98 -55.17 9.36
CA GLU A 117 4.37 -55.65 9.34
C GLU A 117 5.04 -55.55 7.97
N GLY A 118 4.37 -56.01 6.91
CA GLY A 118 4.88 -55.91 5.55
C GLY A 118 5.12 -54.45 5.13
N LEU A 119 4.28 -53.53 5.61
CA LEU A 119 4.45 -52.11 5.41
C LEU A 119 5.69 -51.58 6.14
N PHE A 120 5.94 -51.97 7.39
CA PHE A 120 7.14 -51.56 8.13
C PHE A 120 8.43 -52.04 7.48
N VAL A 121 8.45 -53.27 6.95
CA VAL A 121 9.61 -53.80 6.23
C VAL A 121 9.88 -52.99 4.96
N ARG A 122 8.84 -52.75 4.16
CA ARG A 122 8.94 -52.00 2.90
C ARG A 122 9.34 -50.54 3.14
N LEU A 123 8.70 -49.87 4.10
CA LEU A 123 9.01 -48.50 4.48
C LEU A 123 10.40 -48.38 5.08
N GLY A 124 10.80 -49.33 5.94
CA GLY A 124 12.16 -49.39 6.48
C GLY A 124 13.21 -49.51 5.38
N HIS A 125 13.01 -50.43 4.43
CA HIS A 125 13.91 -50.58 3.28
C HIS A 125 14.02 -49.29 2.45
N ALA A 126 12.89 -48.63 2.17
CA ALA A 126 12.88 -47.38 1.41
C ALA A 126 13.62 -46.25 2.15
N ILE A 127 13.40 -46.10 3.47
CA ILE A 127 14.08 -45.10 4.30
C ILE A 127 15.60 -45.37 4.31
N ASP A 128 16.00 -46.61 4.57
CA ASP A 128 17.41 -46.98 4.73
C ASP A 128 18.18 -46.87 3.40
N LYS A 129 17.52 -47.13 2.27
CA LYS A 129 18.11 -47.05 0.91
C LYS A 129 18.63 -45.66 0.54
N ILE A 130 17.96 -44.60 0.99
CA ILE A 130 18.32 -43.21 0.68
C ILE A 130 18.66 -42.37 1.92
N GLY A 131 18.69 -42.98 3.11
CA GLY A 131 18.92 -42.27 4.37
C GLY A 131 17.84 -41.21 4.64
N ALA A 132 16.58 -41.51 4.32
CA ALA A 132 15.49 -40.53 4.32
C ALA A 132 15.31 -39.86 5.70
N LYS A 133 15.05 -38.56 5.67
CA LYS A 133 14.69 -37.75 6.84
C LYS A 133 13.22 -37.41 6.88
N ARG A 134 12.57 -37.44 5.72
CA ARG A 134 11.15 -37.11 5.52
C ARG A 134 10.40 -38.30 4.95
N VAL A 135 9.18 -38.52 5.44
CA VAL A 135 8.31 -39.59 4.95
C VAL A 135 6.93 -39.03 4.68
N VAL A 136 6.31 -39.43 3.58
CA VAL A 136 4.90 -39.19 3.28
C VAL A 136 4.17 -40.52 3.15
N LEU A 137 2.99 -40.61 3.75
CA LEU A 137 2.01 -41.67 3.54
C LEU A 137 0.74 -41.07 2.94
N ASP A 138 0.36 -41.46 1.71
CA ASP A 138 -0.76 -40.88 0.96
C ASP A 138 -1.61 -41.93 0.22
N THR A 139 -2.90 -42.16 0.53
CA THR A 139 -3.67 -41.76 1.72
C THR A 139 -3.81 -42.96 2.67
N LEU A 140 -4.11 -42.73 3.97
CA LEU A 140 -4.31 -43.85 4.91
C LEU A 140 -5.58 -44.66 4.64
N GLU A 141 -6.56 -44.11 3.92
CA GLU A 141 -7.87 -44.71 3.70
C GLU A 141 -7.78 -46.07 3.01
N ALA A 142 -6.83 -46.24 2.09
CA ALA A 142 -6.59 -47.51 1.42
C ALA A 142 -6.25 -48.64 2.39
N LEU A 143 -5.50 -48.34 3.46
CA LEU A 143 -5.14 -49.31 4.52
C LEU A 143 -6.36 -49.72 5.36
N PHE A 144 -7.34 -48.83 5.50
CA PHE A 144 -8.54 -49.08 6.31
C PHE A 144 -9.51 -50.03 5.63
N SER A 145 -9.45 -50.10 4.29
CA SER A 145 -10.28 -51.05 3.53
C SER A 145 -9.99 -52.51 3.91
N GLY A 146 -8.79 -52.83 4.38
CA GLY A 146 -8.38 -54.17 4.85
C GLY A 146 -8.62 -54.44 6.35
N LEU A 147 -8.78 -53.38 7.17
CA LEU A 147 -8.92 -53.43 8.62
C LEU A 147 -10.37 -53.15 9.02
N GLY A 148 -11.21 -54.20 9.06
CA GLY A 148 -12.66 -54.06 9.25
C GLY A 148 -13.12 -53.47 10.60
N ASP A 149 -12.28 -53.49 11.64
CA ASP A 149 -12.66 -53.12 13.01
C ASP A 149 -11.91 -51.89 13.56
N GLY A 150 -12.65 -50.90 14.07
CA GLY A 150 -12.12 -49.63 14.59
C GLY A 150 -11.07 -49.73 15.71
N PRO A 151 -11.19 -50.63 16.71
CA PRO A 151 -10.17 -50.81 17.74
C PRO A 151 -8.84 -51.33 17.20
N VAL A 152 -8.89 -52.32 16.29
CA VAL A 152 -7.71 -52.90 15.62
C VAL A 152 -7.04 -51.84 14.76
N LEU A 153 -7.85 -51.07 14.02
CA LEU A 153 -7.33 -49.95 13.24
C LEU A 153 -6.60 -48.92 14.11
N ARG A 154 -7.17 -48.59 15.28
CA ARG A 154 -6.54 -47.65 16.21
C ARG A 154 -5.22 -48.17 16.77
N SER A 155 -5.11 -49.48 17.08
CA SER A 155 -3.85 -50.06 17.56
C SER A 155 -2.78 -50.06 16.46
N GLU A 156 -3.16 -50.41 15.23
CA GLU A 156 -2.23 -50.43 14.10
C GLU A 156 -1.75 -49.02 13.70
N LEU A 157 -2.65 -48.03 13.66
CA LEU A 157 -2.25 -46.62 13.46
C LEU A 157 -1.30 -46.12 14.54
N ARG A 158 -1.56 -46.48 15.80
CA ARG A 158 -0.66 -46.13 16.92
C ARG A 158 0.71 -46.78 16.75
N ARG A 159 0.75 -48.05 16.35
CA ARG A 159 1.99 -48.80 16.11
C ARG A 159 2.79 -48.17 14.97
N LEU A 160 2.15 -47.84 13.85
CA LEU A 160 2.77 -47.14 12.72
C LEU A 160 3.35 -45.79 13.12
N PHE A 161 2.59 -44.98 13.86
CA PHE A 161 3.01 -43.63 14.24
C PHE A 161 4.14 -43.67 15.27
N GLN A 162 4.13 -44.65 16.18
CA GLN A 162 5.23 -44.88 17.10
C GLN A 162 6.48 -45.36 16.38
N TRP A 163 6.34 -46.29 15.43
CA TRP A 163 7.46 -46.78 14.62
C TRP A 163 8.14 -45.65 13.83
N LEU A 164 7.37 -44.73 13.23
CA LEU A 164 7.91 -43.55 12.55
C LEU A 164 8.72 -42.65 13.50
N LYS A 165 8.24 -42.47 14.74
CA LYS A 165 8.96 -41.70 15.78
C LYS A 165 10.25 -42.39 16.19
N ASP A 166 10.22 -43.70 16.38
CA ASP A 166 11.38 -44.49 16.79
C ASP A 166 12.47 -44.48 15.70
N ARG A 167 12.06 -44.43 14.42
CA ARG A 167 12.94 -44.19 13.27
C ARG A 167 13.48 -42.77 13.18
N GLY A 168 12.89 -41.81 13.91
CA GLY A 168 13.33 -40.41 13.94
C GLY A 168 13.06 -39.63 12.64
N VAL A 169 12.12 -40.09 11.81
CA VAL A 169 11.76 -39.42 10.55
C VAL A 169 10.61 -38.44 10.75
N THR A 170 10.65 -37.30 10.06
CA THR A 170 9.54 -36.35 10.06
C THR A 170 8.50 -36.81 9.05
N ALA A 171 7.33 -37.22 9.53
CA ALA A 171 6.32 -37.85 8.69
C ALA A 171 5.12 -36.93 8.44
N VAL A 172 4.64 -36.88 7.20
CA VAL A 172 3.38 -36.30 6.80
C VAL A 172 2.44 -37.42 6.37
N ILE A 173 1.25 -37.45 6.93
CA ILE A 173 0.26 -38.48 6.68
C ILE A 173 -1.00 -37.79 6.20
N THR A 174 -1.53 -38.17 5.04
CA THR A 174 -2.78 -37.60 4.55
C THR A 174 -3.96 -38.48 4.98
N ALA A 175 -5.09 -37.82 5.24
CA ALA A 175 -6.35 -38.48 5.52
C ALA A 175 -7.53 -37.71 4.91
N GLU A 176 -8.54 -38.44 4.50
CA GLU A 176 -9.81 -37.93 4.04
C GLU A 176 -10.71 -37.49 5.18
N ARG A 177 -11.39 -36.37 4.96
CA ARG A 177 -12.39 -35.86 5.91
C ARG A 177 -13.57 -36.81 6.01
N GLY A 178 -14.03 -37.04 7.25
CA GLY A 178 -15.19 -37.89 7.52
C GLY A 178 -16.54 -37.21 7.31
N PRO A 179 -17.64 -37.95 7.53
CA PRO A 179 -19.01 -37.41 7.54
C PRO A 179 -19.16 -36.25 8.54
N GLU A 180 -20.20 -35.43 8.37
CA GLU A 180 -20.37 -34.15 9.06
C GLU A 180 -19.95 -34.15 10.54
N GLY A 181 -19.04 -33.23 10.89
CA GLY A 181 -18.52 -33.04 12.25
C GLY A 181 -17.23 -33.80 12.57
N GLN A 182 -16.84 -34.82 11.79
CA GLN A 182 -15.59 -35.55 11.99
C GLN A 182 -14.45 -34.97 11.15
N LEU A 183 -13.25 -34.90 11.75
CA LEU A 183 -12.06 -34.37 11.07
C LEU A 183 -11.53 -35.35 10.02
N THR A 184 -11.57 -36.63 10.32
CA THR A 184 -11.19 -37.74 9.45
C THR A 184 -12.31 -38.78 9.40
N ARG A 185 -12.25 -39.71 8.44
CA ARG A 185 -13.29 -40.72 8.20
C ARG A 185 -13.61 -41.60 9.41
N HIS A 186 -12.62 -41.91 10.24
CA HIS A 186 -12.80 -42.77 11.41
C HIS A 186 -12.68 -42.02 12.74
N GLY A 187 -12.21 -40.77 12.74
CA GLY A 187 -12.02 -39.95 13.94
C GLY A 187 -11.00 -40.55 14.93
N LEU A 188 -10.04 -41.32 14.43
CA LEU A 188 -9.02 -42.01 15.23
C LEU A 188 -7.62 -41.40 15.03
N GLU A 189 -7.37 -40.92 13.82
CA GLU A 189 -6.10 -40.47 13.29
C GLU A 189 -5.60 -39.21 14.03
N GLU A 190 -6.49 -38.27 14.33
CA GLU A 190 -6.19 -36.99 14.98
C GLU A 190 -5.75 -37.15 16.45
N TYR A 191 -6.21 -38.21 17.11
CA TYR A 191 -5.85 -38.50 18.50
C TYR A 191 -4.42 -39.04 18.62
N VAL A 192 -3.98 -39.81 17.63
CA VAL A 192 -2.66 -40.46 17.59
C VAL A 192 -1.57 -39.51 17.08
N SER A 193 -1.94 -38.53 16.26
CA SER A 193 -1.04 -37.55 15.65
C SER A 193 -0.46 -36.53 16.64
N ASP A 194 0.79 -36.11 16.44
CA ASP A 194 1.40 -35.02 17.23
C ASP A 194 1.00 -33.65 16.73
N CYS A 195 0.96 -33.48 15.41
CA CYS A 195 0.45 -32.28 14.75
C CYS A 195 -0.70 -32.65 13.82
N VAL A 196 -1.73 -31.80 13.77
CA VAL A 196 -2.90 -31.99 12.91
C VAL A 196 -3.18 -30.68 12.18
N ILE A 197 -3.22 -30.74 10.86
CA ILE A 197 -3.52 -29.61 9.97
C ILE A 197 -4.74 -29.99 9.14
N ALA A 198 -5.75 -29.12 9.17
CA ALA A 198 -6.96 -29.27 8.38
C ALA A 198 -6.89 -28.40 7.12
N LEU A 199 -7.16 -28.99 5.96
CA LEU A 199 -7.37 -28.31 4.69
C LEU A 199 -8.88 -28.31 4.39
N ASP A 200 -9.41 -27.12 4.16
CA ASP A 200 -10.83 -26.90 3.88
C ASP A 200 -11.00 -26.15 2.56
N ASN A 201 -12.08 -26.44 1.85
CA ASN A 201 -12.43 -25.76 0.61
C ASN A 201 -13.89 -25.31 0.70
N ARG A 202 -14.10 -24.03 0.99
CA ARG A 202 -15.44 -23.46 1.18
C ARG A 202 -15.90 -22.76 -0.07
N VAL A 203 -17.19 -22.94 -0.40
CA VAL A 203 -17.85 -22.19 -1.46
C VAL A 203 -18.86 -21.27 -0.79
N ASP A 204 -18.67 -19.98 -0.95
CA ASP A 204 -19.61 -18.95 -0.48
C ASP A 204 -19.90 -18.00 -1.64
N GLU A 205 -21.18 -17.70 -1.89
CA GLU A 205 -21.62 -16.89 -3.04
C GLU A 205 -20.96 -17.26 -4.39
N GLN A 206 -20.81 -18.56 -4.67
CA GLN A 206 -20.14 -19.13 -5.87
C GLN A 206 -18.61 -18.92 -5.93
N ILE A 207 -18.02 -18.34 -4.89
CA ILE A 207 -16.59 -18.13 -4.76
C ILE A 207 -15.98 -19.22 -3.90
N THR A 208 -14.96 -19.90 -4.43
CA THR A 208 -14.24 -20.96 -3.73
C THR A 208 -13.02 -20.41 -2.99
N THR A 209 -12.92 -20.67 -1.69
CA THR A 209 -11.77 -20.28 -0.85
C THR A 209 -11.18 -21.51 -0.16
N ARG A 210 -9.89 -21.75 -0.42
CA ARG A 210 -9.11 -22.80 0.26
C ARG A 210 -8.47 -22.26 1.53
N ARG A 211 -8.62 -22.99 2.64
CA ARG A 211 -8.12 -22.59 3.96
C ARG A 211 -7.35 -23.71 4.63
N LEU A 212 -6.31 -23.34 5.36
CA LEU A 212 -5.48 -24.20 6.19
C LEU A 212 -5.63 -23.79 7.66
N ARG A 213 -5.78 -24.77 8.55
CA ARG A 213 -5.80 -24.51 10.00
C ARG A 213 -4.97 -25.55 10.74
N VAL A 214 -4.07 -25.09 11.62
CA VAL A 214 -3.37 -25.97 12.56
C VAL A 214 -4.32 -26.25 13.72
N MET A 215 -4.86 -27.47 13.78
CA MET A 215 -5.82 -27.91 14.79
C MET A 215 -5.15 -28.31 16.09
N LYS A 216 -3.93 -28.84 15.99
CA LYS A 216 -3.18 -29.39 17.12
C LYS A 216 -1.68 -29.32 16.81
N TYR A 217 -0.89 -28.92 17.80
CA TYR A 217 0.56 -29.09 17.79
C TYR A 217 1.04 -29.47 19.19
N ARG A 218 1.29 -30.76 19.42
CA ARG A 218 1.62 -31.27 20.74
C ARG A 218 3.03 -30.80 21.15
N GLY A 219 3.10 -30.00 22.21
CA GLY A 219 4.36 -29.51 22.78
C GLY A 219 4.91 -28.24 22.13
N SER A 220 4.12 -27.52 21.32
CA SER A 220 4.48 -26.21 20.79
C SER A 220 3.25 -25.32 20.64
N ALA A 221 3.43 -24.00 20.79
CA ALA A 221 2.47 -23.03 20.30
C ALA A 221 2.41 -23.04 18.77
N HIS A 222 1.29 -22.58 18.21
CA HIS A 222 1.06 -22.41 16.77
C HIS A 222 -0.03 -21.35 16.55
N GLY A 223 -0.16 -20.85 15.32
CA GLY A 223 -1.26 -20.02 14.89
C GLY A 223 -2.60 -20.76 14.97
N THR A 224 -3.62 -20.12 15.55
CA THR A 224 -4.94 -20.73 15.81
C THR A 224 -6.01 -20.39 14.78
N ASN A 225 -5.72 -19.44 13.89
CA ASN A 225 -6.64 -18.93 12.89
C ASN A 225 -6.76 -19.86 11.68
N GLU A 226 -7.74 -19.60 10.82
CA GLU A 226 -7.78 -20.16 9.47
C GLU A 226 -6.98 -19.25 8.54
N TYR A 227 -6.10 -19.83 7.75
CA TYR A 227 -5.22 -19.11 6.82
C TYR A 227 -5.57 -19.49 5.39
N PRO A 228 -5.83 -18.53 4.49
CA PRO A 228 -5.99 -18.84 3.08
C PRO A 228 -4.68 -19.39 2.51
N PHE A 229 -4.78 -20.34 1.57
CA PHE A 229 -3.63 -20.86 0.85
C PHE A 229 -3.88 -20.97 -0.65
N LEU A 230 -2.80 -20.90 -1.41
CA LEU A 230 -2.80 -21.02 -2.87
C LEU A 230 -2.21 -22.34 -3.32
N ILE A 231 -2.62 -22.74 -4.52
CA ILE A 231 -1.96 -23.76 -5.32
C ILE A 231 -1.63 -23.12 -6.66
N ASP A 232 -0.36 -23.06 -7.00
CA ASP A 232 0.12 -22.50 -8.28
C ASP A 232 1.40 -23.21 -8.76
N LYS A 233 2.06 -22.64 -9.78
CA LYS A 233 3.30 -23.19 -10.36
C LYS A 233 4.47 -23.34 -9.37
N GLY A 234 4.41 -22.75 -8.19
CA GLY A 234 5.38 -22.90 -7.10
C GLY A 234 4.95 -23.91 -6.03
N GLY A 235 3.81 -24.59 -6.21
CA GLY A 235 3.21 -25.50 -5.27
C GLY A 235 2.18 -24.85 -4.35
N ILE A 236 2.14 -25.30 -3.09
CA ILE A 236 1.31 -24.71 -2.04
C ILE A 236 2.06 -23.58 -1.34
N SER A 237 1.36 -22.46 -1.13
CA SER A 237 1.81 -21.37 -0.27
C SER A 237 0.68 -20.92 0.65
N VAL A 238 0.98 -20.76 1.93
CA VAL A 238 0.05 -20.22 2.93
C VAL A 238 0.41 -18.77 3.16
N LEU A 239 -0.57 -17.91 3.38
CA LEU A 239 -0.30 -16.50 3.65
C LEU A 239 -0.64 -16.19 5.11
N PRO A 240 0.38 -15.95 5.96
CA PRO A 240 0.17 -15.59 7.35
C PRO A 240 -0.27 -14.14 7.36
N VAL A 241 -1.58 -13.92 7.39
CA VAL A 241 -2.15 -12.58 7.22
C VAL A 241 -2.00 -11.69 8.47
N THR A 242 -1.22 -12.13 9.46
CA THR A 242 -1.03 -11.42 10.73
C THR A 242 0.43 -11.49 11.16
N SER A 243 1.17 -10.39 11.01
CA SER A 243 2.32 -10.15 11.87
C SER A 243 1.78 -9.86 13.27
N ALA A 244 2.01 -10.75 14.23
CA ALA A 244 1.47 -10.69 15.59
C ALA A 244 1.93 -9.48 16.44
N GLY A 245 2.63 -8.51 15.86
CA GLY A 245 3.15 -7.32 16.55
C GLY A 245 2.95 -6.04 15.74
N LEU A 246 2.49 -4.98 16.43
CA LEU A 246 2.41 -3.59 15.96
C LEU A 246 3.77 -2.87 16.09
N SER A 247 4.87 -3.55 15.75
CA SER A 247 6.23 -3.06 15.92
C SER A 247 6.91 -2.91 14.56
N HIS A 248 6.45 -1.96 13.75
CA HIS A 248 7.12 -1.58 12.51
C HIS A 248 7.92 -0.29 12.71
N SER A 249 9.04 -0.18 12.00
CA SER A 249 9.82 1.05 11.94
C SER A 249 9.07 2.08 11.10
N ILE A 250 8.84 3.26 11.67
CA ILE A 250 8.31 4.42 10.94
C ILE A 250 9.43 5.15 10.20
N SER A 251 9.09 5.84 9.11
CA SER A 251 10.00 6.69 8.34
C SER A 251 9.48 8.13 8.30
N ASP A 252 10.38 9.09 8.47
CA ASP A 252 10.11 10.53 8.28
C ASP A 252 10.33 10.97 6.82
N GLU A 253 10.67 10.04 5.92
CA GLU A 253 10.83 10.29 4.49
C GLU A 253 9.49 10.68 3.85
N VAL A 254 9.50 11.72 3.01
CA VAL A 254 8.32 12.24 2.33
C VAL A 254 8.29 11.78 0.88
N VAL A 255 7.14 11.26 0.46
CA VAL A 255 6.81 10.84 -0.91
C VAL A 255 5.83 11.85 -1.49
N SER A 256 6.16 12.43 -2.65
CA SER A 256 5.28 13.39 -3.34
C SER A 256 4.00 12.70 -3.84
N SER A 257 2.87 13.40 -3.72
CA SER A 257 1.59 12.98 -4.30
C SER A 257 1.61 12.96 -5.85
N GLY A 258 2.61 13.58 -6.47
CA GLY A 258 2.65 13.86 -7.91
C GLY A 258 1.76 15.03 -8.34
N VAL A 259 1.10 15.69 -7.38
CA VAL A 259 0.27 16.88 -7.59
C VAL A 259 0.73 17.96 -6.61
N ALA A 260 1.47 18.95 -7.10
CA ALA A 260 2.07 20.00 -6.27
C ALA A 260 1.07 20.71 -5.34
N GLY A 261 -0.19 20.86 -5.78
CA GLY A 261 -1.25 21.44 -4.98
C GLY A 261 -1.63 20.60 -3.75
N ILE A 262 -1.64 19.27 -3.85
CA ILE A 262 -1.88 18.38 -2.70
C ILE A 262 -0.68 18.44 -1.75
N ASP A 263 0.53 18.37 -2.31
CA ASP A 263 1.77 18.46 -1.52
C ASP A 263 1.82 19.77 -0.72
N ALA A 264 1.40 20.90 -1.31
CA ALA A 264 1.30 22.19 -0.63
C ALA A 264 0.19 22.25 0.45
N MET A 265 -0.83 21.39 0.37
CA MET A 265 -1.84 21.26 1.42
C MET A 265 -1.33 20.47 2.63
N LEU A 266 -0.16 19.83 2.54
CA LEU A 266 0.46 19.06 3.62
C LEU A 266 1.70 19.80 4.10
N GLY A 267 1.84 20.05 5.41
CA GLY A 267 2.93 20.87 5.94
C GLY A 267 4.33 20.29 5.71
N VAL A 268 4.43 18.98 5.44
CA VAL A 268 5.68 18.30 5.10
C VAL A 268 5.97 18.24 3.60
N GLY A 269 5.04 18.71 2.74
CA GLY A 269 5.22 18.73 1.28
C GLY A 269 4.94 17.40 0.56
N GLY A 270 4.15 16.51 1.16
CA GLY A 270 3.80 15.19 0.61
C GLY A 270 3.30 14.24 1.70
N PHE A 271 3.31 12.95 1.44
CA PHE A 271 2.92 11.91 2.40
C PHE A 271 4.14 11.22 3.02
N TYR A 272 4.06 10.80 4.28
CA TYR A 272 5.12 9.95 4.83
C TYR A 272 5.21 8.62 4.09
N ARG A 273 6.44 8.13 3.93
CA ARG A 273 6.70 6.80 3.38
C ARG A 273 6.09 5.71 4.27
N GLY A 274 5.41 4.75 3.67
CA GLY A 274 4.69 3.70 4.39
C GLY A 274 3.30 4.11 4.87
N SER A 275 2.84 5.33 4.59
CA SER A 275 1.49 5.77 4.95
C SER A 275 0.41 5.14 4.06
N SER A 276 -0.80 5.00 4.61
CA SER A 276 -2.00 4.65 3.85
C SER A 276 -2.84 5.88 3.54
N VAL A 277 -3.08 6.12 2.26
CA VAL A 277 -3.84 7.27 1.74
C VAL A 277 -5.16 6.78 1.15
N LEU A 278 -6.28 7.30 1.64
CA LEU A 278 -7.60 7.08 1.08
C LEU A 278 -8.02 8.27 0.23
N LEU A 279 -8.30 8.02 -1.05
CA LEU A 279 -8.89 8.99 -1.96
C LEU A 279 -10.34 8.61 -2.23
N SER A 280 -11.28 9.34 -1.64
CA SER A 280 -12.70 9.05 -1.80
C SER A 280 -13.42 10.14 -2.59
N GLY A 281 -14.46 9.74 -3.33
CA GLY A 281 -15.36 10.69 -3.98
C GLY A 281 -16.25 10.07 -5.06
N PRO A 282 -17.21 10.84 -5.59
CA PRO A 282 -18.14 10.39 -6.63
C PRO A 282 -17.48 9.92 -7.92
N SER A 283 -18.25 9.24 -8.78
CA SER A 283 -17.77 8.85 -10.10
C SER A 283 -17.39 10.07 -10.95
N GLY A 284 -16.32 9.96 -11.74
CA GLY A 284 -15.88 11.03 -12.63
C GLY A 284 -15.13 12.20 -11.97
N THR A 285 -14.86 12.16 -10.66
CA THR A 285 -14.06 13.19 -9.98
C THR A 285 -12.55 13.10 -10.28
N GLY A 286 -12.08 11.99 -10.87
CA GLY A 286 -10.67 11.84 -11.29
C GLY A 286 -9.78 11.05 -10.32
N LYS A 287 -10.35 10.21 -9.46
CA LYS A 287 -9.60 9.34 -8.52
C LYS A 287 -8.46 8.56 -9.19
N THR A 288 -8.76 7.88 -10.29
CA THR A 288 -7.78 7.14 -11.12
C THR A 288 -6.66 8.06 -11.64
N THR A 289 -6.98 9.32 -11.97
CA THR A 289 -6.00 10.33 -12.39
C THR A 289 -5.05 10.70 -11.25
N PHE A 290 -5.57 10.97 -10.05
CA PHE A 290 -4.75 11.22 -8.86
C PHE A 290 -3.87 10.03 -8.49
N GLY A 291 -4.42 8.82 -8.48
CA GLY A 291 -3.63 7.58 -8.25
C GLY A 291 -2.52 7.41 -9.29
N SER A 292 -2.80 7.75 -10.55
CA SER A 292 -1.81 7.72 -11.64
C SER A 292 -0.73 8.80 -11.52
N HIS A 293 -1.06 9.99 -11.01
CA HIS A 293 -0.07 11.02 -10.67
C HIS A 293 0.91 10.50 -9.60
N PHE A 294 0.39 9.79 -8.59
CA PHE A 294 1.22 9.23 -7.52
C PHE A 294 2.22 8.19 -8.05
N VAL A 295 1.74 7.25 -8.86
CA VAL A 295 2.59 6.26 -9.53
C VAL A 295 3.62 6.92 -10.43
N ASN A 296 3.20 7.90 -11.25
CA ASN A 296 4.11 8.59 -12.16
C ASN A 296 5.22 9.32 -11.40
N ALA A 297 4.90 10.01 -10.30
CA ALA A 297 5.88 10.68 -9.46
C ALA A 297 6.87 9.70 -8.82
N ALA A 298 6.39 8.56 -8.32
CA ALA A 298 7.24 7.50 -7.79
C ALA A 298 8.21 6.95 -8.84
N CYS A 299 7.72 6.65 -10.05
CA CYS A 299 8.56 6.14 -11.13
C CYS A 299 9.56 7.17 -11.65
N LEU A 300 9.19 8.47 -11.71
CA LEU A 300 10.12 9.55 -12.04
C LEU A 300 11.25 9.70 -11.01
N ALA A 301 10.97 9.38 -9.75
CA ALA A 301 11.98 9.30 -8.68
C ALA A 301 12.82 8.00 -8.73
N GLY A 302 12.62 7.13 -9.73
CA GLY A 302 13.32 5.87 -9.90
C GLY A 302 12.77 4.71 -9.06
N ASN A 303 11.64 4.90 -8.39
CA ASN A 303 11.02 3.87 -7.57
C ASN A 303 10.09 2.95 -8.38
N ARG A 304 9.99 1.70 -7.94
CA ARG A 304 9.02 0.74 -8.48
C ARG A 304 7.62 0.99 -7.91
N ALA A 305 6.61 0.84 -8.74
CA ALA A 305 5.20 0.98 -8.35
C ALA A 305 4.31 -0.13 -8.95
N ILE A 306 3.33 -0.60 -8.16
CA ILE A 306 2.27 -1.49 -8.66
C ILE A 306 0.95 -0.74 -8.69
N TYR A 307 0.20 -0.91 -9.77
CA TYR A 307 -1.16 -0.43 -9.92
C TYR A 307 -2.12 -1.62 -10.03
N PHE A 308 -2.88 -1.89 -8.97
CA PHE A 308 -3.96 -2.88 -8.97
C PHE A 308 -5.24 -2.24 -9.50
N SER A 309 -5.69 -2.69 -10.67
CA SER A 309 -6.91 -2.20 -11.31
C SER A 309 -8.01 -3.25 -11.30
N PHE A 310 -9.18 -2.88 -10.77
CA PHE A 310 -10.35 -3.75 -10.67
C PHE A 310 -11.49 -3.38 -11.63
N GLU A 311 -11.39 -2.23 -12.29
CA GLU A 311 -12.44 -1.73 -13.23
C GLU A 311 -11.94 -1.59 -14.67
N GLU A 312 -10.73 -1.08 -14.88
CA GLU A 312 -10.20 -0.75 -16.21
C GLU A 312 -9.01 -1.64 -16.59
N SER A 313 -8.82 -1.90 -17.89
CA SER A 313 -7.63 -2.64 -18.37
C SER A 313 -6.39 -1.74 -18.32
N PRO A 314 -5.17 -2.32 -18.22
CA PRO A 314 -3.93 -1.54 -18.21
C PRO A 314 -3.78 -0.62 -19.41
N GLU A 315 -4.09 -1.11 -20.61
CA GLU A 315 -4.03 -0.33 -21.86
C GLU A 315 -5.02 0.84 -21.85
N GLN A 316 -6.21 0.64 -21.27
CA GLN A 316 -7.21 1.69 -21.13
C GLN A 316 -6.73 2.77 -20.17
N ILE A 317 -6.16 2.40 -19.02
CA ILE A 317 -5.57 3.36 -18.07
C ILE A 317 -4.45 4.14 -18.74
N VAL A 318 -3.49 3.47 -19.38
CA VAL A 318 -2.37 4.13 -20.08
C VAL A 318 -2.87 5.12 -21.14
N ARG A 319 -3.87 4.72 -21.94
CA ARG A 319 -4.49 5.60 -22.95
C ARG A 319 -5.16 6.82 -22.31
N ASN A 320 -5.94 6.60 -21.25
CA ASN A 320 -6.67 7.67 -20.56
C ASN A 320 -5.69 8.63 -19.86
N MET A 321 -4.60 8.12 -19.29
CA MET A 321 -3.58 8.93 -18.63
C MET A 321 -2.76 9.77 -19.62
N ARG A 322 -2.59 9.27 -20.86
CA ARG A 322 -1.96 10.06 -21.94
C ARG A 322 -2.76 11.32 -22.30
N SER A 323 -4.09 11.32 -22.18
CA SER A 323 -4.91 12.50 -22.50
C SER A 323 -4.78 13.63 -21.47
N VAL A 324 -4.32 13.29 -20.26
CA VAL A 324 -4.03 14.24 -19.17
C VAL A 324 -2.53 14.46 -18.97
N GLY A 325 -1.71 14.15 -19.99
CA GLY A 325 -0.28 14.47 -19.98
C GLY A 325 0.62 13.50 -19.22
N LEU A 326 0.10 12.36 -18.74
CA LEU A 326 0.88 11.34 -18.03
C LEU A 326 1.29 10.20 -18.99
N ASN A 327 2.59 10.01 -19.17
CA ASN A 327 3.13 8.93 -20.01
C ASN A 327 3.52 7.68 -19.21
N LEU A 328 2.52 6.94 -18.72
CA LEU A 328 2.75 5.73 -17.91
C LEU A 328 3.41 4.58 -18.69
N ASP A 329 3.24 4.54 -20.02
CA ASP A 329 3.82 3.52 -20.91
C ASP A 329 5.35 3.44 -20.81
N SER A 330 5.98 4.61 -20.64
CA SER A 330 7.43 4.70 -20.47
C SER A 330 7.91 3.97 -19.20
N HIS A 331 7.16 4.07 -18.10
CA HIS A 331 7.48 3.41 -16.83
C HIS A 331 7.23 1.91 -16.88
N VAL A 332 6.21 1.47 -17.62
CA VAL A 332 5.94 0.04 -17.86
C VAL A 332 7.09 -0.57 -18.67
N THR A 333 7.49 0.09 -19.75
CA THR A 333 8.61 -0.37 -20.60
C THR A 333 9.94 -0.38 -19.86
N ALA A 334 10.16 0.58 -18.95
CA ALA A 334 11.34 0.63 -18.08
C ALA A 334 11.32 -0.40 -16.94
N GLY A 335 10.23 -1.15 -16.76
CA GLY A 335 10.07 -2.11 -15.66
C GLY A 335 9.88 -1.47 -14.27
N LEU A 336 9.60 -0.16 -14.21
CA LEU A 336 9.32 0.58 -12.98
C LEU A 336 7.85 0.48 -12.56
N LEU A 337 6.94 0.37 -13.52
CA LEU A 337 5.51 0.24 -13.26
C LEU A 337 4.99 -1.13 -13.70
N ARG A 338 4.28 -1.81 -12.80
CA ARG A 338 3.51 -3.02 -13.11
C ARG A 338 2.02 -2.79 -12.89
N PHE A 339 1.21 -3.08 -13.90
CA PHE A 339 -0.24 -3.16 -13.75
C PHE A 339 -0.66 -4.59 -13.44
N GLU A 340 -1.51 -4.75 -12.45
CA GLU A 340 -2.17 -6.00 -12.11
C GLU A 340 -3.67 -5.79 -12.23
N SER A 341 -4.28 -6.29 -13.30
CA SER A 341 -5.70 -6.12 -13.56
C SER A 341 -6.44 -7.44 -13.40
N SER A 342 -7.41 -7.48 -12.50
CA SER A 342 -8.31 -8.63 -12.35
C SER A 342 -9.71 -8.15 -11.99
N ARG A 343 -10.74 -8.85 -12.47
CA ARG A 343 -12.11 -8.51 -12.09
C ARG A 343 -12.33 -8.91 -10.61
N PRO A 344 -13.02 -8.09 -9.80
CA PRO A 344 -13.34 -8.44 -8.42
C PRO A 344 -14.05 -9.79 -8.31
N SER A 345 -14.91 -10.12 -9.28
CA SER A 345 -15.69 -11.36 -9.31
C SER A 345 -14.87 -12.62 -9.62
N LEU A 346 -13.59 -12.49 -9.99
CA LEU A 346 -12.76 -13.65 -10.32
C LEU A 346 -12.42 -14.48 -9.08
N PHE A 347 -12.28 -13.80 -7.93
CA PHE A 347 -11.79 -14.38 -6.69
C PHE A 347 -12.50 -13.76 -5.48
N GLY A 348 -12.47 -14.44 -4.34
CA GLY A 348 -12.91 -13.87 -3.06
C GLY A 348 -11.93 -12.83 -2.54
N LEU A 349 -12.37 -12.03 -1.56
CA LEU A 349 -11.56 -10.98 -0.93
C LEU A 349 -10.22 -11.50 -0.40
N GLU A 350 -10.25 -12.63 0.31
CA GLU A 350 -9.05 -13.30 0.82
C GLU A 350 -8.07 -13.65 -0.29
N MET A 351 -8.58 -14.17 -1.40
CA MET A 351 -7.78 -14.59 -2.54
C MET A 351 -7.17 -13.38 -3.28
N HIS A 352 -7.91 -12.27 -3.41
CA HIS A 352 -7.37 -11.01 -3.92
C HIS A 352 -6.23 -10.48 -3.04
N LEU A 353 -6.43 -10.44 -1.72
CA LEU A 353 -5.39 -10.02 -0.77
C LEU A 353 -4.12 -10.83 -0.94
N VAL A 354 -4.29 -12.14 -1.02
CA VAL A 354 -3.24 -13.11 -1.17
C VAL A 354 -2.43 -12.90 -2.46
N LEU A 355 -3.11 -12.69 -3.59
CA LEU A 355 -2.45 -12.41 -4.87
C LEU A 355 -1.74 -11.04 -4.85
N MET A 356 -2.36 -10.02 -4.25
CA MET A 356 -1.74 -8.70 -4.12
C MET A 356 -0.42 -8.80 -3.33
N ILE A 357 -0.44 -9.45 -2.16
CA ILE A 357 0.76 -9.68 -1.32
C ILE A 357 1.85 -10.38 -2.13
N ARG A 358 1.49 -11.43 -2.87
CA ARG A 358 2.46 -12.15 -3.71
C ARG A 358 3.08 -11.25 -4.78
N GLN A 359 2.27 -10.45 -5.47
CA GLN A 359 2.78 -9.54 -6.51
C GLN A 359 3.68 -8.46 -5.90
N ILE A 360 3.33 -7.97 -4.71
CA ILE A 360 4.15 -7.03 -3.94
C ILE A 360 5.50 -7.68 -3.57
N ASP A 361 5.51 -8.91 -3.06
CA ASP A 361 6.75 -9.62 -2.72
C ASP A 361 7.64 -9.88 -3.94
N GLN A 362 7.05 -10.22 -5.09
CA GLN A 362 7.80 -10.51 -6.30
C GLN A 362 8.36 -9.28 -7.00
N PHE A 363 7.68 -8.14 -6.88
CA PHE A 363 8.09 -6.91 -7.57
C PHE A 363 8.79 -5.90 -6.66
N ASP A 364 8.60 -5.99 -5.34
CA ASP A 364 9.19 -5.12 -4.32
C ASP A 364 9.06 -3.62 -4.66
N PRO A 365 7.81 -3.10 -4.71
CA PRO A 365 7.51 -1.70 -5.00
C PRO A 365 7.69 -0.80 -3.78
N ALA A 366 7.96 0.49 -4.02
CA ALA A 366 7.87 1.53 -2.98
C ALA A 366 6.45 2.12 -2.86
N VAL A 367 5.66 2.02 -3.94
CA VAL A 367 4.30 2.58 -4.04
C VAL A 367 3.31 1.56 -4.59
N VAL A 368 2.12 1.51 -4.00
CA VAL A 368 1.00 0.69 -4.47
C VAL A 368 -0.24 1.57 -4.65
N VAL A 369 -0.97 1.38 -5.75
CA VAL A 369 -2.32 1.95 -5.95
C VAL A 369 -3.33 0.83 -6.10
N ILE A 370 -4.47 0.97 -5.44
CA ILE A 370 -5.60 0.03 -5.48
C ILE A 370 -6.85 0.77 -5.95
N ASP A 371 -7.33 0.43 -7.15
CA ASP A 371 -8.34 1.20 -7.87
C ASP A 371 -9.51 0.35 -8.42
N PRO A 372 -10.73 0.48 -7.88
CA PRO A 372 -11.07 1.01 -6.55
C PRO A 372 -11.32 -0.12 -5.53
N ILE A 373 -11.18 0.19 -4.24
CA ILE A 373 -11.56 -0.74 -3.16
C ILE A 373 -13.06 -0.98 -3.06
N SER A 374 -13.88 -0.05 -3.54
CA SER A 374 -15.34 -0.19 -3.62
C SER A 374 -15.80 -1.28 -4.60
N ALA A 375 -14.89 -1.78 -5.45
CA ALA A 375 -15.19 -2.87 -6.36
C ALA A 375 -15.26 -4.24 -5.65
N PHE A 376 -14.67 -4.34 -4.46
CA PHE A 376 -14.72 -5.53 -3.61
C PHE A 376 -16.14 -5.82 -3.11
N ARG A 377 -16.51 -7.10 -3.07
CA ARG A 377 -17.81 -7.60 -2.61
C ARG A 377 -17.62 -8.43 -1.34
N GLY A 378 -18.50 -8.24 -0.36
CA GLY A 378 -18.48 -8.96 0.92
C GLY A 378 -19.11 -8.13 2.02
N SER A 379 -19.11 -8.65 3.24
CA SER A 379 -19.56 -7.89 4.40
C SER A 379 -18.59 -6.75 4.73
N GLU A 380 -19.10 -5.64 5.27
CA GLU A 380 -18.27 -4.48 5.64
C GLU A 380 -17.13 -4.89 6.59
N SER A 381 -17.42 -5.73 7.58
CA SER A 381 -16.45 -6.26 8.54
C SER A 381 -15.34 -7.07 7.86
N GLU A 382 -15.66 -7.84 6.83
CA GLU A 382 -14.69 -8.67 6.11
C GLU A 382 -13.79 -7.83 5.20
N ILE A 383 -14.37 -6.84 4.50
CA ILE A 383 -13.61 -5.87 3.70
C ILE A 383 -12.68 -5.08 4.62
N HIS A 384 -13.19 -4.56 5.73
CA HIS A 384 -12.41 -3.82 6.72
C HIS A 384 -11.26 -4.66 7.29
N ALA A 385 -11.52 -5.91 7.71
CA ALA A 385 -10.47 -6.82 8.19
C ALA A 385 -9.42 -7.12 7.11
N THR A 386 -9.85 -7.29 5.85
CA THR A 386 -8.96 -7.54 4.72
C THR A 386 -8.06 -6.35 4.41
N LEU A 387 -8.62 -5.14 4.38
CA LEU A 387 -7.87 -3.92 4.14
C LEU A 387 -6.91 -3.59 5.29
N LEU A 388 -7.32 -3.79 6.55
CA LEU A 388 -6.44 -3.63 7.70
C LEU A 388 -5.19 -4.50 7.56
N ARG A 389 -5.36 -5.78 7.24
CA ARG A 389 -4.24 -6.72 7.02
C ARG A 389 -3.32 -6.29 5.89
N LEU A 390 -3.88 -5.79 4.79
CA LEU A 390 -3.10 -5.28 3.67
C LEU A 390 -2.29 -4.04 4.06
N VAL A 391 -2.92 -3.09 4.75
CA VAL A 391 -2.28 -1.87 5.25
C VAL A 391 -1.15 -2.22 6.21
N ASP A 392 -1.38 -3.12 7.16
CA ASP A 392 -0.35 -3.56 8.11
C ASP A 392 0.84 -4.21 7.39
N TYR A 393 0.57 -5.10 6.42
CA TYR A 393 1.61 -5.74 5.62
C TYR A 393 2.45 -4.72 4.82
N LEU A 394 1.80 -3.74 4.17
CA LEU A 394 2.48 -2.68 3.41
C LEU A 394 3.30 -1.76 4.32
N LYS A 395 2.76 -1.42 5.50
CA LYS A 395 3.45 -0.62 6.53
C LYS A 395 4.72 -1.30 7.03
N VAL A 396 4.67 -2.60 7.31
CA VAL A 396 5.85 -3.38 7.73
C VAL A 396 6.97 -3.32 6.69
N LYS A 397 6.62 -3.24 5.40
CA LYS A 397 7.58 -3.11 4.29
C LYS A 397 7.93 -1.66 3.93
N GLY A 398 7.36 -0.66 4.61
CA GLY A 398 7.59 0.76 4.29
C GLY A 398 7.09 1.16 2.91
N ILE A 399 6.02 0.53 2.42
CA ILE A 399 5.40 0.76 1.10
C ILE A 399 4.23 1.74 1.28
N THR A 400 4.23 2.85 0.54
CA THR A 400 3.13 3.82 0.57
C THR A 400 1.99 3.35 -0.33
N VAL A 401 0.75 3.44 0.15
CA VAL A 401 -0.41 2.94 -0.60
C VAL A 401 -1.50 3.99 -0.77
N VAL A 402 -2.08 4.06 -1.98
CA VAL A 402 -3.27 4.86 -2.29
C VAL A 402 -4.44 3.94 -2.59
N PHE A 403 -5.52 4.10 -1.84
CA PHE A 403 -6.79 3.42 -2.06
C PHE A 403 -7.80 4.38 -2.66
N ASN A 404 -8.32 4.06 -3.84
CA ASN A 404 -9.43 4.80 -4.42
C ASN A 404 -10.76 4.21 -3.95
N ASN A 405 -11.65 5.03 -3.42
CA ASN A 405 -12.99 4.62 -3.00
C ASN A 405 -14.05 5.40 -3.78
N LEU A 406 -14.99 4.68 -4.41
CA LEU A 406 -16.16 5.29 -5.05
C LEU A 406 -17.25 5.51 -4.00
N VAL A 407 -17.88 6.69 -4.05
CA VAL A 407 -18.94 7.10 -3.13
C VAL A 407 -20.18 7.46 -3.95
N ASN A 408 -21.33 6.89 -3.60
CA ASN A 408 -22.60 7.09 -4.27
C ASN A 408 -23.68 7.56 -3.28
N GLY A 409 -23.75 8.88 -3.04
CA GLY A 409 -24.82 9.53 -2.28
C GLY A 409 -24.71 9.42 -0.74
N ASP A 410 -25.72 9.94 -0.03
CA ASP A 410 -25.72 10.11 1.44
C ASP A 410 -25.68 8.81 2.27
N GLN A 411 -25.92 7.64 1.68
CA GLN A 411 -25.88 6.36 2.42
C GLN A 411 -24.46 5.81 2.64
N ASP A 412 -23.44 6.34 1.96
CA ASP A 412 -22.06 5.84 2.05
C ASP A 412 -21.24 6.40 3.22
N ASP A 413 -21.76 7.40 3.96
CA ASP A 413 -21.03 8.07 5.06
C ASP A 413 -20.51 7.10 6.13
N ARG A 414 -21.27 6.04 6.45
CA ARG A 414 -20.85 5.05 7.47
C ARG A 414 -19.69 4.18 6.99
N ASN A 415 -19.75 3.70 5.75
CA ASN A 415 -18.70 2.87 5.17
C ASN A 415 -17.40 3.67 5.03
N GLU A 416 -17.49 4.94 4.61
CA GLU A 416 -16.34 5.83 4.53
C GLU A 416 -15.70 6.09 5.89
N GLN A 417 -16.51 6.31 6.93
CA GLN A 417 -16.00 6.50 8.29
C GLN A 417 -15.29 5.24 8.82
N SER A 418 -15.85 4.07 8.55
CA SER A 418 -15.26 2.78 8.90
C SER A 418 -13.90 2.58 8.23
N LEU A 419 -13.81 2.80 6.91
CA LEU A 419 -12.57 2.67 6.14
C LEU A 419 -11.53 3.74 6.50
N SER A 420 -11.94 4.99 6.72
CA SER A 420 -11.02 6.09 7.06
C SER A 420 -10.34 5.93 8.43
N SER A 421 -10.93 5.13 9.32
CA SER A 421 -10.33 4.81 10.62
C SER A 421 -9.00 4.05 10.48
N LEU A 422 -8.91 3.20 9.45
CA LEU A 422 -7.74 2.41 9.07
C LEU A 422 -6.63 3.24 8.42
N MET A 423 -7.01 4.36 7.81
CA MET A 423 -6.14 5.12 6.91
C MET A 423 -5.42 6.23 7.66
N ASP A 424 -4.17 6.48 7.31
CA ASP A 424 -3.39 7.57 7.91
C ASP A 424 -3.80 8.92 7.34
N VAL A 425 -4.08 8.96 6.05
CA VAL A 425 -4.50 10.16 5.32
C VAL A 425 -5.82 9.91 4.61
N TRP A 426 -6.72 10.89 4.65
CA TRP A 426 -7.97 10.90 3.87
C TRP A 426 -8.08 12.19 3.07
N VAL A 427 -8.09 12.03 1.74
CA VAL A 427 -8.35 13.07 0.75
C VAL A 427 -9.75 12.85 0.15
N GLY A 428 -10.62 13.85 0.28
CA GLY A 428 -11.98 13.82 -0.26
C GLY A 428 -12.10 14.64 -1.54
N LEU A 429 -12.74 14.06 -2.55
CA LEU A 429 -13.13 14.70 -3.81
C LEU A 429 -14.65 14.85 -3.83
N HIS A 430 -15.15 16.03 -4.15
CA HIS A 430 -16.59 16.29 -4.24
C HIS A 430 -16.91 17.18 -5.43
N ASP A 431 -18.16 17.08 -5.89
CA ASP A 431 -18.71 17.99 -6.87
C ASP A 431 -19.25 19.24 -6.17
N LEU A 432 -18.90 20.40 -6.72
CA LEU A 432 -19.34 21.72 -6.29
C LEU A 432 -20.27 22.27 -7.36
N GLU A 433 -21.58 22.20 -7.11
CA GLU A 433 -22.57 22.82 -7.99
C GLU A 433 -22.80 24.27 -7.58
N ALA A 434 -22.35 25.20 -8.41
CA ALA A 434 -22.55 26.63 -8.19
C ALA A 434 -22.77 27.34 -9.53
N ASN A 435 -23.74 28.25 -9.58
CA ASN A 435 -24.01 29.11 -10.74
C ASN A 435 -24.24 28.36 -12.07
N GLY A 436 -24.83 27.16 -12.01
CA GLY A 436 -25.09 26.34 -13.19
C GLY A 436 -23.87 25.57 -13.72
N GLU A 437 -22.74 25.64 -13.03
CA GLU A 437 -21.53 24.86 -13.33
C GLU A 437 -21.32 23.76 -12.28
N ARG A 438 -20.80 22.62 -12.72
CA ARG A 438 -20.33 21.54 -11.85
C ARG A 438 -18.81 21.59 -11.78
N ASN A 439 -18.31 22.24 -10.74
CA ASN A 439 -16.90 22.31 -10.42
C ASN A 439 -16.51 21.12 -9.54
N ARG A 440 -15.22 20.90 -9.34
CA ARG A 440 -14.72 19.83 -8.46
C ARG A 440 -13.86 20.42 -7.36
N GLY A 441 -14.11 19.98 -6.13
CA GLY A 441 -13.39 20.38 -4.94
C GLY A 441 -12.59 19.23 -4.34
N LEU A 442 -11.41 19.55 -3.82
CA LEU A 442 -10.54 18.64 -3.08
C LEU A 442 -10.31 19.20 -1.68
N PHE A 443 -10.35 18.33 -0.67
CA PHE A 443 -9.95 18.67 0.70
C PHE A 443 -9.21 17.51 1.35
N VAL A 444 -8.37 17.82 2.33
CA VAL A 444 -7.72 16.83 3.18
C VAL A 444 -8.48 16.80 4.50
N LEU A 445 -9.21 15.71 4.77
CA LEU A 445 -9.99 15.58 6.00
C LEU A 445 -9.09 15.25 7.20
N LYS A 446 -8.05 14.45 6.96
CA LYS A 446 -7.18 13.90 7.99
C LYS A 446 -5.81 13.60 7.39
N ALA A 447 -4.75 13.92 8.12
CA ALA A 447 -3.39 13.46 7.82
C ALA A 447 -2.64 13.17 9.14
N ARG A 448 -2.54 11.91 9.56
CA ARG A 448 -1.89 11.54 10.83
C ARG A 448 -0.40 11.89 10.79
N GLY A 449 0.07 12.58 11.83
CA GLY A 449 1.47 13.00 11.95
C GLY A 449 1.87 14.17 11.04
N MET A 450 0.94 14.75 10.29
CA MET A 450 1.19 15.85 9.36
C MET A 450 0.20 16.99 9.64
N SER A 451 0.66 18.23 9.63
CA SER A 451 -0.26 19.35 9.51
C SER A 451 -0.86 19.37 8.10
N HIS A 452 -2.13 19.73 7.98
CA HIS A 452 -2.80 19.84 6.68
C HIS A 452 -3.71 21.06 6.61
N SER A 453 -3.97 21.52 5.39
CA SER A 453 -4.92 22.58 5.10
C SER A 453 -6.34 22.16 5.49
N ASN A 454 -7.09 23.11 6.04
CA ASN A 454 -8.54 22.99 6.30
C ASN A 454 -9.39 23.57 5.17
N GLN A 455 -8.77 24.02 4.08
CA GLN A 455 -9.47 24.64 2.95
C GLN A 455 -9.89 23.60 1.92
N ILE A 456 -11.06 23.82 1.33
CA ILE A 456 -11.46 23.17 0.08
C ILE A 456 -10.81 23.93 -1.07
N ARG A 457 -10.13 23.22 -1.97
CA ARG A 457 -9.52 23.78 -3.18
C ARG A 457 -10.23 23.27 -4.43
N GLU A 458 -10.60 24.18 -5.32
CA GLU A 458 -11.08 23.79 -6.65
C GLU A 458 -9.94 23.15 -7.45
N TYR A 459 -10.21 22.14 -8.27
CA TYR A 459 -9.20 21.58 -9.17
C TYR A 459 -9.74 21.36 -10.58
N ARG A 460 -8.83 21.44 -11.55
CA ARG A 460 -9.11 21.20 -12.97
C ARG A 460 -8.34 19.98 -13.45
N LEU A 461 -8.98 19.15 -14.27
CA LEU A 461 -8.32 18.12 -15.06
C LEU A 461 -8.08 18.70 -16.46
N GLY A 462 -6.82 18.93 -16.81
CA GLY A 462 -6.38 19.45 -18.10
C GLY A 462 -5.49 18.46 -18.85
N SER A 463 -5.00 18.88 -20.01
CA SER A 463 -3.97 18.13 -20.77
C SER A 463 -2.61 18.08 -20.07
N ASP A 464 -2.41 18.94 -19.07
CA ASP A 464 -1.25 19.04 -18.18
C ASP A 464 -1.44 18.27 -16.86
N GLY A 465 -2.56 17.56 -16.69
CA GLY A 465 -2.84 16.74 -15.52
C GLY A 465 -3.80 17.42 -14.55
N VAL A 466 -3.56 17.22 -13.26
CA VAL A 466 -4.33 17.85 -12.18
C VAL A 466 -3.69 19.16 -11.74
N THR A 467 -4.46 20.25 -11.80
CA THR A 467 -4.06 21.56 -11.26
C THR A 467 -5.05 22.02 -10.19
N LEU A 468 -4.59 22.17 -8.95
CA LEU A 468 -5.37 22.80 -7.88
C LEU A 468 -5.29 24.31 -8.00
N ILE A 469 -6.41 24.96 -7.73
CA ILE A 469 -6.57 26.40 -7.82
C ILE A 469 -6.61 26.96 -6.40
N GLU A 470 -5.89 28.06 -6.18
CA GLU A 470 -5.92 28.75 -4.88
C GLU A 470 -7.35 29.24 -4.58
N PRO A 471 -7.86 29.00 -3.36
CA PRO A 471 -9.21 29.38 -3.00
C PRO A 471 -9.34 30.90 -2.96
N TYR A 472 -10.30 31.42 -3.72
CA TYR A 472 -10.60 32.86 -3.73
C TYR A 472 -11.69 33.16 -2.69
N ILE A 473 -11.32 33.92 -1.65
CA ILE A 473 -12.25 34.32 -0.58
C ILE A 473 -12.83 35.69 -0.95
N GLY A 474 -14.06 35.69 -1.45
CA GLY A 474 -14.82 36.91 -1.67
C GLY A 474 -15.48 37.43 -0.39
N PRO A 475 -16.08 38.63 -0.42
CA PRO A 475 -16.71 39.26 0.75
C PRO A 475 -17.90 38.48 1.36
N HIS A 476 -18.45 37.49 0.65
CA HIS A 476 -19.58 36.66 1.08
C HIS A 476 -19.25 35.16 1.23
N GLY A 477 -17.98 34.77 1.14
CA GLY A 477 -17.53 33.38 1.27
C GLY A 477 -16.56 32.93 0.17
N VAL A 478 -16.31 31.63 0.07
CA VAL A 478 -15.44 31.04 -0.96
C VAL A 478 -16.17 31.05 -2.30
N LEU A 479 -15.58 31.70 -3.31
CA LEU A 479 -16.11 31.76 -4.67
C LEU A 479 -15.43 30.70 -5.55
N THR A 480 -16.20 30.03 -6.41
CA THR A 480 -15.72 28.98 -7.33
C THR A 480 -16.20 29.23 -8.76
N GLY A 481 -15.50 28.64 -9.74
CA GLY A 481 -15.85 28.71 -11.17
C GLY A 481 -16.03 30.12 -11.71
N SER A 482 -17.09 30.33 -12.49
CA SER A 482 -17.42 31.62 -13.11
C SER A 482 -17.55 32.80 -12.13
N ALA A 483 -18.06 32.58 -10.91
CA ALA A 483 -18.21 33.65 -9.92
C ALA A 483 -16.86 34.19 -9.43
N ARG A 484 -15.84 33.32 -9.35
CA ARG A 484 -14.48 33.73 -9.04
C ARG A 484 -13.87 34.56 -10.18
N ILE A 485 -14.01 34.12 -11.42
CA ILE A 485 -13.47 34.83 -12.61
C ILE A 485 -14.06 36.25 -12.69
N VAL A 486 -15.37 36.39 -12.47
CA VAL A 486 -16.03 37.71 -12.48
C VAL A 486 -15.49 38.61 -11.38
N GLN A 487 -15.29 38.08 -10.16
CA GLN A 487 -14.80 38.84 -9.03
C GLN A 487 -13.32 39.24 -9.20
N GLU A 488 -12.47 38.32 -9.66
CA GLU A 488 -11.05 38.59 -9.99
C GLU A 488 -10.96 39.71 -11.05
N ALA A 489 -11.78 39.66 -12.10
CA ALA A 489 -11.82 40.69 -13.13
C ALA A 489 -12.33 42.05 -12.60
N GLN A 490 -13.30 42.06 -11.69
CA GLN A 490 -13.79 43.28 -11.04
C GLN A 490 -12.71 43.93 -10.15
N GLU A 491 -11.94 43.14 -9.42
CA GLU A 491 -10.84 43.65 -8.60
C GLU A 491 -9.65 44.14 -9.43
N GLU A 492 -9.31 43.44 -10.51
CA GLU A 492 -8.31 43.92 -11.48
C GLU A 492 -8.73 45.25 -12.11
N ALA A 493 -10.00 45.39 -12.50
CA ALA A 493 -10.53 46.66 -13.00
C ALA A 493 -10.46 47.76 -11.92
N ALA A 494 -10.88 47.48 -10.68
CA ALA A 494 -10.85 48.45 -9.59
C ALA A 494 -9.42 48.86 -9.19
N THR A 495 -8.46 47.94 -9.26
CA THR A 495 -7.05 48.26 -8.98
C THR A 495 -6.43 49.09 -10.10
N LEU A 496 -6.79 48.83 -11.36
CA LEU A 496 -6.39 49.66 -12.49
C LEU A 496 -6.96 51.08 -12.38
N GLU A 497 -8.26 51.22 -12.09
CA GLU A 497 -8.90 52.52 -11.85
C GLU A 497 -8.24 53.29 -10.71
N ARG A 498 -7.92 52.62 -9.59
CA ARG A 498 -7.21 53.23 -8.47
C ARG A 498 -5.82 53.69 -8.86
N ARG A 499 -5.11 52.92 -9.69
CA ARG A 499 -3.77 53.28 -10.19
C ARG A 499 -3.84 54.50 -11.11
N ASP A 500 -4.84 54.57 -11.97
CA ASP A 500 -5.06 55.70 -12.87
C ASP A 500 -5.44 56.98 -12.12
N GLU A 501 -6.28 56.88 -11.08
CA GLU A 501 -6.61 57.99 -10.19
C GLU A 501 -5.35 58.53 -9.48
N VAL A 502 -4.49 57.64 -8.96
CA VAL A 502 -3.22 58.04 -8.33
C VAL A 502 -2.30 58.73 -9.34
N ASN A 503 -2.22 58.22 -10.57
CA ASN A 503 -1.42 58.84 -11.64
C ASN A 503 -1.98 60.21 -12.05
N ARG A 504 -3.30 60.36 -12.14
CA ARG A 504 -3.95 61.66 -12.41
C ARG A 504 -3.61 62.67 -11.32
N ARG A 505 -3.76 62.31 -10.04
CA ARG A 505 -3.41 63.18 -8.91
C ARG A 505 -1.93 63.55 -8.90
N LYS A 506 -1.02 62.65 -9.27
CA LYS A 506 0.40 62.96 -9.42
C LYS A 506 0.66 64.00 -10.52
N ARG A 507 -0.02 63.90 -11.66
CA ARG A 507 0.07 64.89 -12.74
C ARG A 507 -0.43 66.26 -12.28
N GLU A 508 -1.63 66.31 -11.70
CA GLU A 508 -2.21 67.54 -11.14
C GLU A 508 -1.28 68.17 -10.08
N PHE A 509 -0.68 67.36 -9.21
CA PHE A 509 0.28 67.83 -8.22
C PHE A 509 1.54 68.41 -8.87
N THR A 510 2.04 67.78 -9.94
CA THR A 510 3.22 68.25 -10.67
C THR A 510 2.95 69.58 -11.38
N GLU A 511 1.77 69.73 -11.98
CA GLU A 511 1.33 70.99 -12.59
C GLU A 511 1.18 72.11 -11.55
N LYS A 512 0.54 71.82 -10.42
CA LYS A 512 0.42 72.77 -9.29
C LYS A 512 1.79 73.16 -8.73
N LYS A 513 2.71 72.21 -8.60
CA LYS A 513 4.08 72.46 -8.16
C LYS A 513 4.81 73.39 -9.13
N SER A 514 4.73 73.13 -10.44
CA SER A 514 5.35 73.99 -11.46
C SER A 514 4.74 75.39 -11.51
N ALA A 515 3.43 75.52 -11.32
CA ALA A 515 2.77 76.82 -11.22
C ALA A 515 3.24 77.61 -9.98
N ALA A 516 3.34 76.95 -8.82
CA ALA A 516 3.85 77.57 -7.60
C ALA A 516 5.33 77.98 -7.73
N GLU A 517 6.17 77.15 -8.35
CA GLU A 517 7.59 77.47 -8.61
C GLU A 517 7.74 78.70 -9.52
N ARG A 518 6.88 78.85 -10.54
CA ARG A 518 6.84 80.06 -11.38
C ARG A 518 6.46 81.30 -10.58
N GLN A 519 5.44 81.20 -9.73
CA GLN A 519 5.02 82.33 -8.90
C GLN A 519 6.09 82.75 -7.87
N ILE A 520 6.83 81.79 -7.31
CA ILE A 520 7.99 82.08 -6.45
C ILE A 520 9.08 82.79 -7.24
N ALA A 521 9.38 82.36 -8.47
CA ALA A 521 10.37 83.01 -9.32
C ALA A 521 9.99 84.45 -9.65
N GLU A 522 8.74 84.69 -10.06
CA GLU A 522 8.22 86.04 -10.33
C GLU A 522 8.29 86.95 -9.09
N THR A 523 7.92 86.42 -7.92
CA THR A 523 7.96 87.17 -6.66
C THR A 523 9.40 87.53 -6.28
N ARG A 524 10.36 86.62 -6.50
CA ARG A 524 11.79 86.89 -6.27
C ARG A 524 12.34 87.95 -7.21
N GLU A 525 11.96 87.91 -8.49
CA GLU A 525 12.36 88.95 -9.45
C GLU A 525 11.78 90.33 -9.06
N ALA A 526 10.53 90.38 -8.62
CA ALA A 526 9.92 91.63 -8.15
C ALA A 526 10.68 92.20 -6.94
N LEU A 527 11.03 91.35 -5.97
CA LEU A 527 11.79 91.74 -4.77
C LEU A 527 13.18 92.28 -5.15
N GLN A 528 13.87 91.65 -6.10
CA GLN A 528 15.18 92.11 -6.58
C GLN A 528 15.11 93.48 -7.28
N ARG A 529 14.03 93.76 -8.01
CA ARG A 529 13.83 95.08 -8.62
C ARG A 529 13.63 96.16 -7.55
N GLU A 530 12.85 95.86 -6.53
CA GLU A 530 12.58 96.78 -5.42
C GLU A 530 13.86 97.05 -4.60
N GLU A 531 14.69 96.02 -4.34
CA GLU A 531 16.01 96.19 -3.72
C GLU A 531 16.95 97.08 -4.57
N ALA A 532 16.97 96.88 -5.89
CA ALA A 532 17.80 97.69 -6.78
C ALA A 532 17.35 99.16 -6.83
N GLU A 533 16.04 99.41 -6.73
CA GLU A 533 15.47 100.76 -6.68
C GLU A 533 15.79 101.46 -5.35
N LEU A 534 15.73 100.73 -4.22
CA LEU A 534 16.15 101.21 -2.91
C LEU A 534 17.64 101.58 -2.88
N LEU A 535 18.52 100.73 -3.43
CA LEU A 535 19.96 101.03 -3.55
C LEU A 535 20.23 102.26 -4.44
N ALA A 536 19.44 102.46 -5.50
CA ALA A 536 19.54 103.64 -6.34
C ALA A 536 19.11 104.91 -5.60
N LEU A 537 18.10 104.83 -4.73
CA LEU A 537 17.67 105.94 -3.88
C LEU A 537 18.73 106.29 -2.82
N GLU A 538 19.33 105.29 -2.16
CA GLU A 538 20.41 105.50 -1.19
C GLU A 538 21.61 106.20 -1.84
N THR A 539 22.04 105.76 -3.01
CA THR A 539 23.17 106.40 -3.74
C THR A 539 22.87 107.83 -4.18
N VAL A 540 21.61 108.17 -4.47
CA VAL A 540 21.19 109.55 -4.76
C VAL A 540 21.23 110.42 -3.50
N ASP A 541 20.78 109.90 -2.36
CA ASP A 541 20.82 110.63 -1.09
C ASP A 541 22.24 110.79 -0.57
N GLU A 542 23.12 109.79 -0.69
CA GLU A 542 24.55 109.92 -0.39
C GLU A 542 25.21 111.02 -1.25
N ARG A 543 24.88 111.09 -2.55
CA ARG A 543 25.37 112.16 -3.44
C ARG A 543 24.86 113.54 -3.01
N LYS A 544 23.59 113.65 -2.58
CA LYS A 544 23.05 114.92 -2.06
C LYS A 544 23.74 115.33 -0.77
N GLU A 545 23.98 114.40 0.15
CA GLU A 545 24.74 114.68 1.39
C GLU A 545 26.17 115.12 1.10
N GLN A 546 26.86 114.49 0.15
CA GLN A 546 28.20 114.90 -0.29
C GLN A 546 28.21 116.31 -0.90
N ILE A 547 27.21 116.66 -1.71
CA ILE A 547 27.07 118.01 -2.27
C ILE A 547 26.76 119.05 -1.18
N LEU A 548 25.96 118.69 -0.17
CA LEU A 548 25.62 119.56 0.96
C LEU A 548 26.82 119.79 1.90
N THR A 549 27.61 118.75 2.17
CA THR A 549 28.85 118.83 2.95
C THR A 549 29.94 119.60 2.20
N ALA A 550 30.09 119.39 0.89
CA ALA A 550 30.97 120.21 0.05
C ALA A 550 30.55 121.69 0.05
N SER A 551 29.25 121.99 -0.07
CA SER A 551 28.72 123.35 0.00
C SER A 551 28.89 124.01 1.37
N ARG A 552 28.74 123.25 2.47
CA ARG A 552 29.04 123.73 3.84
C ARG A 552 30.53 124.01 4.04
N SER A 553 31.42 123.18 3.49
CA SER A 553 32.87 123.42 3.55
C SER A 553 33.29 124.66 2.73
N ALA A 554 32.70 124.86 1.54
CA ALA A 554 32.93 126.04 0.71
C ALA A 554 32.40 127.33 1.38
N ALA A 555 31.28 127.26 2.11
CA ALA A 555 30.73 128.37 2.88
C ALA A 555 31.57 128.70 4.15
N ALA A 556 32.19 127.71 4.78
CA ALA A 556 33.11 127.91 5.90
C ALA A 556 34.44 128.56 5.47
N THR A 557 34.94 128.22 4.27
CA THR A 557 36.21 128.77 3.75
C THR A 557 36.09 130.23 3.29
N ARG A 558 34.88 130.73 2.96
CA ARG A 558 34.63 132.14 2.60
C ARG A 558 34.47 133.10 3.80
N ARG A 559 34.48 132.61 5.05
CA ARG A 559 34.36 133.45 6.26
C ARG A 559 35.70 133.76 6.95
N GLY A 560 36.84 133.56 6.28
CA GLY A 560 38.16 133.83 6.84
C GLY A 560 39.18 134.34 5.81
N ALA A 561 38.98 135.55 5.27
CA ALA A 561 40.05 136.36 4.67
C ALA A 561 39.61 137.83 4.52
N THR A 562 40.53 138.75 4.86
CA THR A 562 40.51 140.24 4.83
C THR A 562 39.59 140.91 5.85
N ALA A 563 40.10 141.60 6.89
CA ALA A 563 41.00 142.75 6.93
C ALA A 563 40.34 144.02 6.35
#